data_AF-A0A6P0UTQ6-F1
#
_entry.id   AF-A0A6P0UTQ6-F1
#
_cell.length_a   1.000
_cell.length_b   1.000
_cell.length_c   1.000
_cell.angle_alpha   90.00
_cell.angle_beta   90.00
_cell.angle_gamma   90.00
#
_symmetry.space_group_name_H-M   'P 1'
#
loop_
_entity.id
_entity.type
_entity.pdbx_description
1 polymer ?
#
loop_
_entity_poly.entity_id
_entity_poly.type
_entity_poly.pdbx_seq_one_letter_code
_entity_poly.pdbx_strand_id
1 'polypeptide(L)'
;MIPSAMANEELDQVRQIYLLSGLSNGVYGINVDEVPEGDFNALLRNKVETALDDEYIQDYIGEWNLVWGPVVDNTPLQTLSRTPQQLPYASNSMYVAQKDNQYVVSIAATNGSSWFDWIVEDSFVRTQIDWEYADGSPEGLDPKIARGTWIGLNILLNMESPGQGKLLDFLEEAVQGPNDEVPEIIFTGISLGGALSPVLALAALDSQDTWAHGN
;
A
#
# COMPACT_ATOMS: atom_id res chain seq x y z
N MET A 1 -15.82 -25.77 15.54
CA MET A 1 -17.05 -25.16 14.99
C MET A 1 -17.04 -23.72 15.47
N ILE A 2 -16.66 -22.78 14.61
CA ILE A 2 -16.60 -21.36 14.97
C ILE A 2 -18.06 -20.87 15.09
N PRO A 3 -18.48 -20.24 16.20
CA PRO A 3 -19.84 -19.69 16.37
C PRO A 3 -20.20 -18.73 15.23
N SER A 4 -21.42 -18.82 14.71
CA SER A 4 -21.91 -18.06 13.55
C SER A 4 -21.83 -16.53 13.69
N ALA A 5 -21.79 -16.01 14.92
CA ALA A 5 -21.61 -14.57 15.17
C ALA A 5 -20.18 -14.10 14.86
N MET A 6 -19.16 -14.88 15.26
CA MET A 6 -17.77 -14.56 14.94
C MET A 6 -17.49 -14.67 13.43
N ALA A 7 -18.15 -15.59 12.75
CA ALA A 7 -18.05 -15.69 11.29
C ALA A 7 -18.67 -14.48 10.57
N ASN A 8 -19.71 -13.85 11.12
CA ASN A 8 -20.32 -12.66 10.53
C ASN A 8 -19.45 -11.41 10.76
N GLU A 9 -18.86 -11.25 11.95
CA GLU A 9 -17.93 -10.15 12.24
C GLU A 9 -16.68 -10.22 11.36
N GLU A 10 -16.12 -11.42 11.15
CA GLU A 10 -14.97 -11.63 10.25
C GLU A 10 -15.33 -11.31 8.79
N LEU A 11 -16.51 -11.74 8.33
CA LEU A 11 -17.00 -11.42 6.98
C LEU A 11 -17.23 -9.91 6.79
N ASP A 12 -17.71 -9.23 7.83
CA ASP A 12 -17.88 -7.78 7.80
C ASP A 12 -16.52 -7.08 7.74
N GLN A 13 -15.54 -7.49 8.55
CA GLN A 13 -14.19 -6.91 8.52
C GLN A 13 -13.50 -7.08 7.16
N VAL A 14 -13.54 -8.29 6.57
CA VAL A 14 -12.99 -8.55 5.23
C VAL A 14 -13.65 -7.65 4.18
N ARG A 15 -14.97 -7.43 4.29
CA ARG A 15 -15.70 -6.52 3.40
C ARG A 15 -15.25 -5.07 3.57
N GLN A 16 -15.08 -4.59 4.80
CA GLN A 16 -14.60 -3.24 5.09
C GLN A 16 -13.21 -3.02 4.45
N ILE A 17 -12.29 -3.95 4.71
CA ILE A 17 -10.92 -3.93 4.18
C ILE A 17 -10.91 -3.97 2.64
N TYR A 18 -11.78 -4.78 2.02
CA TYR A 18 -11.90 -4.82 0.56
C TYR A 18 -12.35 -3.48 -0.03
N LEU A 19 -13.33 -2.83 0.60
CA LEU A 19 -13.83 -1.52 0.16
C LEU A 19 -12.77 -0.43 0.33
N LEU A 20 -12.07 -0.40 1.47
CA LEU A 20 -10.92 0.49 1.69
C LEU A 20 -9.84 0.26 0.62
N SER A 21 -9.50 -1.00 0.34
CA SER A 21 -8.55 -1.32 -0.74
C SER A 21 -9.01 -0.81 -2.12
N GLY A 22 -10.30 -0.62 -2.35
CA GLY A 22 -10.81 -0.03 -3.59
C GLY A 22 -10.48 1.46 -3.71
N LEU A 23 -10.49 2.20 -2.60
CA LEU A 23 -10.29 3.65 -2.60
C LEU A 23 -8.89 4.06 -3.06
N SER A 24 -7.87 3.21 -2.85
CA SER A 24 -6.51 3.49 -3.32
C SER A 24 -6.43 3.57 -4.84
N ASN A 25 -7.38 3.00 -5.58
CA ASN A 25 -7.52 3.10 -7.04
C ASN A 25 -8.25 4.38 -7.50
N GLY A 26 -8.49 5.37 -6.63
CA GLY A 26 -9.31 6.55 -6.95
C GLY A 26 -8.83 7.40 -8.14
N VAL A 27 -7.56 7.26 -8.54
CA VAL A 27 -6.96 7.93 -9.71
C VAL A 27 -6.75 7.00 -10.91
N TYR A 28 -7.35 5.81 -10.89
CA TYR A 28 -7.22 4.84 -11.96
C TYR A 28 -7.70 5.37 -13.31
N GLY A 29 -6.82 5.26 -14.31
CA GLY A 29 -7.10 5.66 -15.69
C GLY A 29 -7.20 7.15 -15.94
N ILE A 30 -6.94 8.00 -14.94
CA ILE A 30 -6.91 9.45 -15.09
C ILE A 30 -5.55 9.85 -15.66
N ASN A 31 -5.55 10.56 -16.79
CA ASN A 31 -4.31 11.11 -17.34
C ASN A 31 -3.86 12.34 -16.51
N VAL A 32 -2.56 12.52 -16.31
CA VAL A 32 -1.98 13.67 -15.61
C VAL A 32 -2.44 15.02 -16.17
N ASP A 33 -2.70 15.10 -17.48
CA ASP A 33 -3.20 16.30 -18.15
C ASP A 33 -4.65 16.65 -17.73
N GLU A 34 -5.39 15.68 -17.16
CA GLU A 34 -6.74 15.86 -16.61
C GLU A 34 -6.71 16.22 -15.11
N VAL A 35 -5.55 16.14 -14.47
CA VAL A 35 -5.39 16.42 -13.04
C VAL A 35 -5.07 17.90 -12.83
N PRO A 36 -5.84 18.62 -11.99
CA PRO A 36 -5.51 20.00 -11.63
C PRO A 36 -4.08 20.10 -11.10
N GLU A 37 -3.28 20.97 -11.72
CA GLU A 37 -1.85 21.18 -11.39
C GLU A 37 -0.97 19.92 -11.52
N GLY A 38 -1.49 18.83 -12.09
CA GLY A 38 -0.80 17.52 -12.12
C GLY A 38 -0.71 16.83 -10.74
N ASP A 39 -1.42 17.32 -9.73
CA ASP A 39 -1.32 16.83 -8.35
C ASP A 39 -2.23 15.62 -8.10
N PHE A 40 -1.72 14.43 -8.44
CA PHE A 40 -2.40 13.17 -8.15
C PHE A 40 -2.63 12.94 -6.65
N ASN A 41 -1.76 13.44 -5.77
CA ASN A 41 -1.89 13.26 -4.33
C ASN A 41 -3.10 14.03 -3.81
N ALA A 42 -3.26 15.28 -4.21
CA ALA A 42 -4.42 16.08 -3.86
C ALA A 42 -5.72 15.48 -4.42
N LEU A 43 -5.71 15.02 -5.67
CA LEU A 43 -6.87 14.38 -6.28
C LEU A 43 -7.27 13.09 -5.56
N LEU A 44 -6.31 12.21 -5.27
CA LEU A 44 -6.59 10.95 -4.57
C LEU A 44 -7.05 11.23 -3.13
N ARG A 45 -6.42 12.18 -2.44
CA ARG A 45 -6.79 12.57 -1.08
C ARG A 45 -8.23 13.03 -1.01
N ASN A 46 -8.63 13.95 -1.89
CA ASN A 46 -10.01 14.43 -1.93
C ASN A 46 -11.00 13.28 -2.16
N LYS A 47 -10.69 12.33 -3.05
CA LYS A 47 -11.55 11.16 -3.30
C LYS A 47 -11.64 10.23 -2.09
N VAL A 48 -10.52 9.96 -1.43
CA VAL A 48 -10.47 9.11 -0.23
C VAL A 48 -11.24 9.78 0.90
N GLU A 49 -10.93 11.04 1.24
CA GLU A 49 -11.62 11.80 2.30
C GLU A 49 -13.12 11.90 2.02
N THR A 50 -13.51 12.25 0.79
CA THR A 50 -14.94 12.30 0.42
C THR A 50 -15.62 10.95 0.62
N ALA A 51 -14.95 9.84 0.32
CA ALA A 51 -15.52 8.51 0.51
C ALA A 51 -15.58 8.09 1.99
N LEU A 52 -14.58 8.48 2.80
CA LEU A 52 -14.55 8.19 4.23
C LEU A 52 -15.57 9.05 5.01
N ASP A 53 -15.88 10.25 4.52
CA ASP A 53 -16.86 11.18 5.12
C ASP A 53 -18.32 10.96 4.64
N ASP A 54 -18.54 10.11 3.62
CA ASP A 54 -19.86 9.85 3.06
C ASP A 54 -20.67 8.89 3.96
N GLU A 55 -21.80 9.36 4.51
CA GLU A 55 -22.66 8.59 5.42
C GLU A 55 -23.11 7.24 4.83
N TYR A 56 -23.41 7.20 3.52
CA TYR A 56 -23.83 5.95 2.87
C TYR A 56 -22.68 4.96 2.72
N ILE A 57 -21.45 5.44 2.56
CA ILE A 57 -20.25 4.60 2.55
C ILE A 57 -19.91 4.13 3.98
N GLN A 58 -20.01 5.02 4.97
CA GLN A 58 -19.81 4.70 6.39
C GLN A 58 -20.74 3.60 6.89
N ASP A 59 -21.98 3.51 6.38
CA ASP A 59 -22.89 2.39 6.66
C ASP A 59 -22.30 1.00 6.29
N TYR A 60 -21.32 0.95 5.40
CA TYR A 60 -20.66 -0.29 4.98
C TYR A 60 -19.25 -0.49 5.52
N ILE A 61 -18.49 0.60 5.69
CA ILE A 61 -17.09 0.51 6.14
C ILE A 61 -16.88 0.91 7.61
N GLY A 62 -17.84 1.60 8.22
CA GLY A 62 -17.68 2.29 9.50
C GLY A 62 -16.92 3.61 9.36
N GLU A 63 -16.70 4.29 10.48
CA GLU A 63 -15.95 5.55 10.53
C GLU A 63 -14.44 5.29 10.55
N TRP A 64 -13.75 5.64 9.47
CA TRP A 64 -12.31 5.51 9.31
C TRP A 64 -11.69 6.88 9.01
N ASN A 65 -10.50 7.12 9.55
CA ASN A 65 -9.76 8.37 9.34
C ASN A 65 -8.57 8.13 8.40
N LEU A 66 -8.33 9.03 7.45
CA LEU A 66 -7.10 9.05 6.67
C LEU A 66 -5.96 9.56 7.56
N VAL A 67 -4.96 8.72 7.85
CA VAL A 67 -3.88 9.04 8.80
C VAL A 67 -2.49 9.02 8.22
N TRP A 68 -2.31 8.50 7.00
CA TRP A 68 -1.07 8.63 6.24
C TRP A 68 -1.37 8.68 4.73
N GLY A 69 -0.67 9.54 4.00
CA GLY A 69 -0.86 9.70 2.57
C GLY A 69 -2.20 10.38 2.23
N PRO A 70 -2.83 10.06 1.08
CA PRO A 70 -2.30 9.18 0.05
C PRO A 70 -1.03 9.74 -0.60
N VAL A 71 -0.20 8.81 -1.07
CA VAL A 71 0.95 9.07 -1.94
C VAL A 71 0.72 8.32 -3.25
N VAL A 72 0.92 9.00 -4.38
CA VAL A 72 0.81 8.47 -5.73
C VAL A 72 2.16 8.59 -6.41
N ASP A 73 2.69 7.45 -6.83
CA ASP A 73 3.86 7.38 -7.69
C ASP A 73 3.40 7.32 -9.15
N ASN A 74 3.84 8.28 -9.95
CA ASN A 74 3.72 8.28 -11.41
C ASN A 74 5.10 8.45 -12.07
N THR A 75 6.18 8.06 -11.38
CA THR A 75 7.53 8.19 -11.92
C THR A 75 7.82 7.05 -12.92
N PRO A 76 8.61 7.30 -13.97
CA PRO A 76 9.08 6.22 -14.83
C PRO A 76 9.96 5.30 -14.02
N LEU A 77 9.76 4.00 -14.20
CA LEU A 77 10.76 3.03 -13.83
C LEU A 77 12.04 3.35 -14.59
N GLN A 78 13.08 3.79 -13.88
CA GLN A 78 14.36 4.19 -14.47
C GLN A 78 14.99 3.09 -15.35
N THR A 79 14.54 1.85 -15.20
CA THR A 79 14.92 0.69 -16.02
C THR A 79 14.30 0.66 -17.42
N LEU A 80 13.27 1.46 -17.73
CA LEU A 80 12.52 1.36 -19.01
C LEU A 80 12.53 2.63 -19.88
N SER A 81 12.89 3.80 -19.36
CA SER A 81 12.89 5.04 -20.15
C SER A 81 14.17 5.85 -19.96
N ARG A 82 14.81 6.21 -21.09
CA ARG A 82 16.03 7.05 -21.15
C ARG A 82 15.76 8.55 -20.96
N THR A 83 14.52 8.93 -20.66
CA THR A 83 14.11 10.32 -20.50
C THR A 83 13.26 10.49 -19.22
N PRO A 84 13.55 11.49 -18.39
CA PRO A 84 12.84 11.73 -17.12
C PRO A 84 11.51 12.47 -17.37
N GLN A 85 10.57 11.84 -18.09
CA GLN A 85 9.20 12.35 -18.18
C GLN A 85 8.30 11.55 -17.26
N GLN A 86 7.59 12.20 -16.32
CA GLN A 86 6.54 11.56 -15.52
C GLN A 86 5.60 10.74 -16.41
N LEU A 87 5.18 9.57 -15.92
CA LEU A 87 4.20 8.76 -16.60
C LEU A 87 2.86 9.51 -16.59
N PRO A 88 2.10 9.43 -17.69
CA PRO A 88 0.80 10.10 -17.77
C PRO A 88 -0.24 9.50 -16.83
N TYR A 89 0.04 8.36 -16.21
CA TYR A 89 -0.86 7.68 -15.28
C TYR A 89 -0.12 7.35 -13.99
N ALA A 90 -0.85 7.34 -12.88
CA ALA A 90 -0.37 6.74 -11.63
C ALA A 90 0.10 5.31 -11.90
N SER A 91 1.20 4.90 -11.29
CA SER A 91 1.80 3.56 -11.32
C SER A 91 1.53 2.79 -10.03
N ASN A 92 1.71 3.46 -8.88
CA ASN A 92 1.34 2.94 -7.57
C ASN A 92 0.70 4.04 -6.75
N SER A 93 -0.16 3.66 -5.81
CA SER A 93 -0.66 4.56 -4.78
C SER A 93 -0.84 3.82 -3.47
N MET A 94 -0.63 4.53 -2.36
CA MET A 94 -0.73 3.98 -1.03
C MET A 94 -1.29 5.02 -0.06
N TYR A 95 -2.12 4.57 0.88
CA TYR A 95 -2.58 5.38 2.00
C TYR A 95 -2.83 4.49 3.23
N VAL A 96 -2.95 5.10 4.40
CA VAL A 96 -3.34 4.40 5.63
C VAL A 96 -4.62 5.01 6.19
N ALA A 97 -5.63 4.15 6.41
CA ALA A 97 -6.81 4.48 7.18
C ALA A 97 -6.71 3.90 8.60
N GLN A 98 -7.23 4.62 9.59
CA GLN A 98 -7.29 4.19 10.99
C GLN A 98 -8.73 4.19 11.52
N LYS A 99 -9.05 3.15 12.26
CA LYS A 99 -10.22 3.06 13.12
C LYS A 99 -9.81 2.41 14.44
N ASP A 100 -10.00 3.12 15.54
CA ASP A 100 -9.52 2.70 16.86
C ASP A 100 -8.01 2.34 16.83
N ASN A 101 -7.63 1.15 17.29
CA ASN A 101 -6.25 0.65 17.25
C ASN A 101 -5.94 -0.21 15.99
N GLN A 102 -6.75 -0.05 14.93
CA GLN A 102 -6.61 -0.77 13.67
C GLN A 102 -6.19 0.18 12.54
N TYR A 103 -5.16 -0.22 11.79
CA TYR A 103 -4.61 0.50 10.65
C TYR A 103 -4.73 -0.36 9.39
N VAL A 104 -5.24 0.22 8.31
CA VAL A 104 -5.35 -0.44 7.00
C VAL A 104 -4.47 0.30 6.00
N VAL A 105 -3.35 -0.33 5.64
CA VAL A 105 -2.44 0.10 4.58
C VAL A 105 -3.01 -0.39 3.25
N SER A 106 -3.61 0.53 2.49
CA SER A 106 -4.27 0.22 1.22
C SER A 106 -3.39 0.58 0.03
N ILE A 107 -3.09 -0.41 -0.81
CA ILE A 107 -2.17 -0.29 -1.94
C ILE A 107 -2.95 -0.49 -3.24
N ALA A 108 -2.77 0.42 -4.18
CA ALA A 108 -3.20 0.20 -5.55
C ALA A 108 -2.00 0.25 -6.48
N ALA A 109 -2.13 -0.51 -7.54
CA ALA A 109 -1.29 -0.43 -8.71
C ALA A 109 -2.15 0.08 -9.86
N THR A 110 -1.66 1.06 -10.59
CA THR A 110 -2.50 1.81 -11.53
C THR A 110 -1.83 1.82 -12.90
N ASN A 111 -2.61 1.59 -13.96
CA ASN A 111 -2.39 2.06 -15.33
C ASN A 111 -3.63 1.73 -16.16
N GLY A 112 -4.41 2.75 -16.54
CA GLY A 112 -5.65 2.60 -17.30
C GLY A 112 -5.50 2.34 -18.81
N SER A 113 -4.28 2.20 -19.35
CA SER A 113 -4.09 1.81 -20.76
C SER A 113 -3.20 0.59 -20.98
N SER A 114 -2.51 0.06 -19.95
CA SER A 114 -1.61 -1.11 -20.05
C SER A 114 -1.54 -2.00 -18.80
N TRP A 115 -2.63 -2.20 -18.05
CA TRP A 115 -2.60 -2.93 -16.77
C TRP A 115 -1.96 -4.34 -16.81
N PHE A 116 -1.73 -4.93 -17.98
CA PHE A 116 -1.33 -6.33 -18.15
C PHE A 116 -0.18 -6.61 -19.15
N ASP A 117 0.06 -5.78 -20.17
CA ASP A 117 1.11 -6.05 -21.18
C ASP A 117 2.53 -6.10 -20.55
N TRP A 118 2.72 -5.50 -19.38
CA TRP A 118 4.04 -5.44 -18.70
C TRP A 118 4.14 -6.28 -17.41
N ILE A 119 3.03 -6.66 -16.76
CA ILE A 119 3.09 -7.57 -15.59
C ILE A 119 3.72 -8.90 -16.04
N VAL A 120 3.53 -9.21 -17.33
CA VAL A 120 3.60 -10.55 -17.90
C VAL A 120 4.62 -10.67 -19.02
N GLU A 121 4.78 -9.70 -19.94
CA GLU A 121 5.20 -10.15 -21.28
C GLU A 121 6.71 -10.43 -21.49
N ASP A 122 7.66 -10.17 -20.55
CA ASP A 122 8.96 -10.89 -20.70
C ASP A 122 9.97 -11.05 -19.52
N SER A 123 10.32 -10.06 -18.68
CA SER A 123 11.75 -9.98 -18.28
C SER A 123 12.22 -10.08 -16.82
N PHE A 124 11.38 -10.08 -15.76
CA PHE A 124 11.94 -9.98 -14.38
C PHE A 124 11.44 -10.96 -13.31
N VAL A 125 10.63 -11.96 -13.65
CA VAL A 125 10.44 -13.14 -12.78
C VAL A 125 11.58 -14.16 -12.89
N ARG A 126 12.30 -14.16 -14.02
CA ARG A 126 13.50 -15.00 -14.22
C ARG A 126 14.68 -14.55 -13.37
N THR A 127 14.75 -13.24 -13.12
CA THR A 127 15.76 -12.65 -12.23
C THR A 127 15.16 -12.55 -10.85
N GLN A 128 15.76 -13.28 -9.94
CA GLN A 128 15.46 -13.20 -8.53
C GLN A 128 16.50 -12.33 -7.84
N ILE A 129 16.05 -11.57 -6.84
CA ILE A 129 16.88 -10.77 -5.95
C ILE A 129 16.78 -11.43 -4.57
N ASP A 130 17.86 -11.41 -3.82
CA ASP A 130 17.89 -11.94 -2.46
C ASP A 130 16.96 -11.10 -1.56
N TRP A 131 16.26 -11.76 -0.64
CA TRP A 131 15.41 -11.10 0.34
C TRP A 131 16.27 -10.45 1.43
N GLU A 132 16.35 -9.13 1.43
CA GLU A 132 17.28 -8.35 2.27
C GLU A 132 16.67 -7.81 3.57
N TYR A 133 15.39 -8.09 3.84
CA TYR A 133 14.65 -7.47 4.95
C TYR A 133 14.67 -8.28 6.24
N ALA A 134 15.11 -9.54 6.21
CA ALA A 134 15.21 -10.39 7.40
C ALA A 134 16.65 -10.48 7.89
N ASP A 135 16.87 -10.18 9.16
CA ASP A 135 18.14 -10.46 9.83
C ASP A 135 18.28 -11.97 10.06
N GLY A 136 18.95 -12.63 9.11
CA GLY A 136 19.19 -14.07 9.15
C GLY A 136 18.08 -14.88 8.49
N SER A 137 18.32 -15.26 7.23
CA SER A 137 17.49 -16.27 6.57
C SER A 137 17.48 -17.58 7.38
N PRO A 138 16.35 -18.30 7.45
CA PRO A 138 16.32 -19.60 8.13
C PRO A 138 17.44 -20.50 7.60
N GLU A 139 18.11 -21.20 8.51
CA GLU A 139 19.30 -21.97 8.17
C GLU A 139 19.03 -22.94 6.99
N GLY A 140 19.87 -22.85 5.95
CA GLY A 140 19.75 -23.67 4.75
C GLY A 140 18.74 -23.16 3.71
N LEU A 141 18.11 -22.00 3.92
CA LEU A 141 17.29 -21.32 2.92
C LEU A 141 18.01 -20.12 2.31
N ASP A 142 17.69 -19.84 1.05
CA ASP A 142 18.13 -18.68 0.27
C ASP A 142 16.88 -17.95 -0.25
N PRO A 143 16.17 -17.19 0.62
CA PRO A 143 14.90 -16.55 0.27
C PRO A 143 15.11 -15.50 -0.81
N LYS A 144 14.24 -15.54 -1.81
CA LYS A 144 14.34 -14.71 -3.01
C LYS A 144 12.99 -14.12 -3.39
N ILE A 145 13.04 -12.96 -4.01
CA ILE A 145 11.89 -12.24 -4.55
C ILE A 145 12.11 -11.98 -6.04
N ALA A 146 11.04 -12.05 -6.84
CA ALA A 146 11.12 -11.67 -8.25
C ALA A 146 11.53 -10.20 -8.37
N ARG A 147 12.43 -9.87 -9.29
CA ARG A 147 12.95 -8.49 -9.43
C ARG A 147 11.85 -7.46 -9.68
N GLY A 148 10.79 -7.82 -10.42
CA GLY A 148 9.63 -6.94 -10.61
C GLY A 148 8.92 -6.59 -9.31
N THR A 149 8.72 -7.59 -8.45
CA THR A 149 8.13 -7.42 -7.11
C THR A 149 9.05 -6.61 -6.20
N TRP A 150 10.37 -6.85 -6.24
CA TRP A 150 11.36 -6.04 -5.49
C TRP A 150 11.33 -4.57 -5.91
N ILE A 151 11.18 -4.27 -7.21
CA ILE A 151 11.02 -2.89 -7.70
C ILE A 151 9.75 -2.26 -7.11
N GLY A 152 8.61 -2.95 -7.19
CA GLY A 152 7.35 -2.45 -6.62
C GLY A 152 7.45 -2.22 -5.11
N LEU A 153 8.03 -3.16 -4.37
CA LEU A 153 8.29 -3.02 -2.94
C LEU A 153 9.16 -1.80 -2.62
N ASN A 154 10.25 -1.60 -3.37
CA ASN A 154 11.13 -0.45 -3.17
C ASN A 154 10.45 0.88 -3.43
N ILE A 155 9.54 0.95 -4.41
CA ILE A 155 8.73 2.15 -4.63
C ILE A 155 7.88 2.43 -3.39
N LEU A 156 7.16 1.42 -2.89
CA LEU A 156 6.29 1.57 -1.70
C LEU A 156 7.07 1.96 -0.44
N LEU A 157 8.21 1.32 -0.17
CA LEU A 157 9.07 1.64 0.98
C LEU A 157 9.71 3.03 0.91
N ASN A 158 9.79 3.64 -0.27
CA ASN A 158 10.34 4.98 -0.47
C ASN A 158 9.27 6.05 -0.72
N MET A 159 7.99 5.69 -0.72
CA MET A 159 6.93 6.70 -0.71
C MET A 159 6.98 7.52 0.58
N GLU A 160 6.88 8.83 0.44
CA GLU A 160 6.91 9.78 1.53
C GLU A 160 5.65 10.65 1.49
N SER A 161 4.89 10.65 2.58
CA SER A 161 3.73 11.52 2.71
C SER A 161 4.15 12.87 3.29
N PRO A 162 3.75 14.01 2.67
CA PRO A 162 4.11 15.33 3.17
C PRO A 162 3.76 15.54 4.65
N GLY A 163 4.78 15.78 5.47
CA GLY A 163 4.63 16.01 6.92
C GLY A 163 4.42 14.75 7.76
N GLN A 164 4.40 13.56 7.16
CA GLN A 164 4.19 12.27 7.84
C GLN A 164 5.31 11.26 7.56
N GLY A 165 6.31 11.61 6.73
CA GLY A 165 7.46 10.76 6.45
C GLY A 165 7.13 9.50 5.65
N LYS A 166 8.02 8.51 5.71
CA LYS A 166 7.80 7.21 5.07
C LYS A 166 6.81 6.38 5.86
N LEU A 167 6.26 5.36 5.22
CA LEU A 167 5.28 4.47 5.86
C LEU A 167 5.82 3.83 7.15
N LEU A 168 7.04 3.27 7.13
CA LEU A 168 7.57 2.56 8.30
C LEU A 168 7.87 3.51 9.47
N ASP A 169 8.35 4.72 9.19
CA ASP A 169 8.55 5.77 10.22
C ASP A 169 7.19 6.16 10.85
N PHE A 170 6.14 6.29 10.04
CA PHE A 170 4.78 6.55 10.54
C PHE A 170 4.24 5.38 11.38
N LEU A 171 4.46 4.14 10.94
CA LEU A 171 4.01 2.96 11.68
C LEU A 171 4.80 2.78 12.99
N GLU A 172 6.06 3.21 13.06
CA GLU A 172 6.84 3.26 14.31
C GLU A 172 6.13 4.11 15.36
N GLU A 173 5.72 5.32 14.99
CA GLU A 173 4.97 6.21 15.89
C GLU A 173 3.65 5.59 16.32
N ALA A 174 2.97 4.88 15.42
CA ALA A 174 1.71 4.20 15.72
C ALA A 174 1.87 3.04 16.70
N VAL A 175 2.92 2.20 16.56
CA VAL A 175 3.17 1.06 17.46
C VAL A 175 3.70 1.49 18.83
N GLN A 176 4.27 2.68 18.95
CA GLN A 176 4.70 3.29 20.22
C GLN A 176 3.58 4.06 20.95
N GLY A 177 2.34 3.96 20.48
CA GLY A 177 1.18 4.68 21.00
C GLY A 177 0.88 4.46 22.50
N PRO A 178 0.05 5.33 23.10
CA PRO A 178 -0.23 5.30 24.52
C PRO A 178 -0.93 4.00 24.96
N ASN A 179 -0.52 3.46 26.11
CA ASN A 179 -1.11 2.32 26.85
C ASN A 179 -0.60 0.91 26.53
N ASP A 180 0.56 0.75 25.88
CA ASP A 180 1.16 -0.56 25.57
C ASP A 180 0.25 -1.49 24.71
N GLU A 181 -0.81 -0.95 24.09
CA GLU A 181 -1.71 -1.72 23.22
C GLU A 181 -1.12 -1.82 21.82
N VAL A 182 -0.70 -3.03 21.44
CA VAL A 182 -0.15 -3.31 20.11
C VAL A 182 -1.24 -3.12 19.05
N PRO A 183 -1.06 -2.21 18.07
CA PRO A 183 -2.05 -1.98 17.02
C PRO A 183 -2.14 -3.17 16.06
N GLU A 184 -3.32 -3.35 15.47
CA GLU A 184 -3.50 -4.25 14.33
C GLU A 184 -3.20 -3.50 13.03
N ILE A 185 -2.21 -3.97 12.28
CA ILE A 185 -1.82 -3.38 10.99
C ILE A 185 -2.16 -4.36 9.87
N ILE A 186 -3.05 -3.95 8.98
CA ILE A 186 -3.57 -4.76 7.88
C ILE A 186 -3.07 -4.18 6.56
N PHE A 187 -2.35 -4.99 5.80
CA PHE A 187 -1.91 -4.62 4.45
C PHE A 187 -2.86 -5.22 3.42
N THR A 188 -3.40 -4.38 2.54
CA THR A 188 -4.40 -4.79 1.55
C THR A 188 -4.14 -4.14 0.19
N GLY A 189 -4.69 -4.75 -0.87
CA GLY A 189 -4.57 -4.25 -2.22
C GLY A 189 -5.33 -5.09 -3.23
N ILE A 190 -5.72 -4.49 -4.36
CA ILE A 190 -6.36 -5.18 -5.49
C ILE A 190 -5.35 -5.33 -6.63
N SER A 191 -5.41 -6.46 -7.36
CA SER A 191 -4.55 -6.76 -8.52
C SER A 191 -3.06 -6.78 -8.15
N LEU A 192 -2.19 -6.02 -8.84
CA LEU A 192 -0.78 -5.89 -8.45
C LEU A 192 -0.62 -5.31 -7.03
N GLY A 193 -1.56 -4.48 -6.56
CA GLY A 193 -1.61 -4.06 -5.16
C GLY A 193 -1.77 -5.26 -4.21
N GLY A 194 -2.54 -6.28 -4.61
CA GLY A 194 -2.69 -7.52 -3.85
C GLY A 194 -1.48 -8.46 -3.93
N ALA A 195 -0.61 -8.29 -4.93
CA ALA A 195 0.68 -8.99 -4.98
C ALA A 195 1.75 -8.28 -4.12
N LEU A 196 1.69 -6.95 -4.04
CA LEU A 196 2.63 -6.14 -3.26
C LEU A 196 2.26 -6.07 -1.78
N SER A 197 0.97 -6.13 -1.41
CA SER A 197 0.54 -6.05 -0.01
C SER A 197 1.12 -7.13 0.91
N PRO A 198 1.09 -8.43 0.59
CA PRO A 198 1.71 -9.44 1.46
C PRO A 198 3.24 -9.31 1.51
N VAL A 199 3.85 -8.79 0.45
CA VAL A 199 5.31 -8.60 0.38
C VAL A 199 5.74 -7.41 1.23
N LEU A 200 5.00 -6.31 1.19
CA LEU A 200 5.22 -5.16 2.06
C LEU A 200 4.97 -5.52 3.53
N ALA A 201 3.92 -6.31 3.81
CA ALA A 201 3.65 -6.81 5.15
C ALA A 201 4.82 -7.65 5.69
N LEU A 202 5.35 -8.56 4.88
CA LEU A 202 6.49 -9.40 5.26
C LEU A 202 7.76 -8.55 5.44
N ALA A 203 8.02 -7.59 4.56
CA ALA A 203 9.17 -6.69 4.70
C ALA A 203 9.06 -5.85 5.98
N ALA A 204 7.88 -5.31 6.30
CA ALA A 204 7.64 -4.57 7.54
C ALA A 204 7.85 -5.46 8.76
N LEU A 205 7.35 -6.70 8.75
CA LEU A 205 7.54 -7.65 9.84
C LEU A 205 9.03 -8.04 10.03
N ASP A 206 9.71 -8.42 8.95
CA ASP A 206 11.08 -8.92 9.01
C ASP A 206 12.08 -7.82 9.40
N SER A 207 11.78 -6.56 9.05
CA SER A 207 12.57 -5.39 9.41
C SER A 207 12.09 -4.70 10.68
N GLN A 208 11.13 -5.28 11.41
CA GLN A 208 10.50 -4.65 12.58
C GLN A 208 11.52 -4.19 13.62
N ASP A 209 12.59 -4.94 13.85
CA ASP A 209 13.64 -4.55 14.80
C ASP A 209 14.38 -3.27 14.38
N THR A 210 14.34 -2.91 13.09
CA THR A 210 15.01 -1.72 12.54
C THR A 210 14.16 -0.46 12.56
N TRP A 211 12.82 -0.60 12.63
CA TRP A 211 11.89 0.54 12.59
C TRP A 211 10.91 0.59 13.75
N ALA A 212 10.67 -0.46 14.53
CA ALA A 212 9.75 -0.44 15.67
C ALA A 212 10.45 -0.24 17.02
N HIS A 213 11.78 -0.14 17.01
CA HIS A 213 12.61 0.10 18.18
C HIS A 213 13.34 1.43 18.02
N GLY A 214 12.78 2.49 18.62
CA GLY A 214 13.48 3.76 18.74
C GLY A 214 14.82 3.57 19.46
N ASN A 215 15.85 4.28 18.98
CA ASN A 215 17.09 4.46 19.75
C ASN A 215 16.83 5.18 21.07
#